data_AF-A0A1H9L7G4-F1
#
_entry.id   AF-A0A1H9L7G4-F1
#
_cell.length_a   1.000
_cell.length_b   1.000
_cell.length_c   1.000
_cell.angle_alpha   90.00
_cell.angle_beta   90.00
_cell.angle_gamma   90.00
#
_symmetry.space_group_name_H-M   'P 1'
#
loop_
_entity.id
_entity.type
_entity.pdbx_description
1 polymer ?
#
loop_
_entity_poly.entity_id
_entity_poly.type
_entity_poly.pdbx_seq_one_letter_code
_entity_poly.pdbx_strand_id
1 'polypeptide(L)'
;MKLSRCFFRLPLRFDVERLQEEVRALPDAAWSRHPTGYAGNSAVRLISVNGGENDDMTGGPMQLTAHLQASPYIQQVLSVFNTVWSRSRLMKLAPGAVVPEHADINYHWVHRVRVHIPVFTRPEVSFHCGDEQLHMREGEAWIFDSWRRHRVENRSEIERVHLVADTTGSASFWNLVESGEQAARFVGYRPGQSVRLFTEQNTIVRVMPPSEVEQLLLDLLPELDPEAGLVDAVQAVSTFSALLQAFCRDWRQLWSVYGDDAAGGAQYTHMLEVLREQGARLGQGLRVRSNGTPIMRVVNARLLYALNLELRAEPGVATPAKPAVQGPVAQPRRPRIDRPLFIVAAPRSGSTLLFETLACTPQFWTLGGEAHWLVESLPPLRPGAPGVDSNRLVAQQASVDIQQTILSGVQDKLQNLMQKPWQPGDPLALRFLEKTPKNALRIAFFNRIFPDARFLFLWRDPRENISSIIEAWKSGRWVTYPRLQGWDGPWSLLLPPGWQQLRGRPLGEIASLQWRATNEIVLEDFQAIEPERRMVLSYQQLIEQPGESIQRICRFADIVFDEALRERVSHELPLSRYTLTAPDREKWRRNAEEIEPCLEGLQACWRRLQALS
;
A
#
# COMPACT_ATOMS: atom_id res chain seq x y z
N MET A 1 -11.04 -5.47 21.22
CA MET A 1 -10.90 -6.68 22.06
C MET A 1 -12.20 -6.85 22.84
N LYS A 2 -12.71 -8.07 22.97
CA LYS A 2 -13.92 -8.39 23.73
C LYS A 2 -13.59 -8.44 25.22
N LEU A 3 -14.29 -7.69 26.06
CA LEU A 3 -14.09 -7.66 27.51
C LEU A 3 -15.37 -8.10 28.26
N SER A 4 -15.24 -8.45 29.54
CA SER A 4 -16.37 -8.90 30.35
C SER A 4 -17.35 -7.78 30.74
N ARG A 5 -16.90 -6.53 30.71
CA ARG A 5 -17.70 -5.33 31.05
C ARG A 5 -17.48 -4.23 30.02
N CYS A 6 -18.42 -3.29 29.91
CA CYS A 6 -18.27 -2.17 28.97
C CYS A 6 -17.07 -1.29 29.32
N PHE A 7 -16.89 -0.93 30.59
CA PHE A 7 -15.82 -0.03 31.03
C PHE A 7 -15.06 -0.57 32.25
N PHE A 8 -13.77 -0.28 32.29
CA PHE A 8 -12.91 -0.50 33.45
C PHE A 8 -12.16 0.78 33.77
N ARG A 9 -12.28 1.25 35.01
CA ARG A 9 -11.40 2.28 35.56
C ARG A 9 -10.21 1.59 36.21
N LEU A 10 -9.01 1.99 35.81
CA LEU A 10 -7.77 1.49 36.40
C LEU A 10 -7.47 2.31 37.66
N PRO A 11 -6.86 1.73 38.71
CA PRO A 11 -6.56 2.42 39.96
C PRO A 11 -5.28 3.27 39.85
N LEU A 12 -5.25 4.15 38.84
CA LEU A 12 -4.21 5.12 38.60
C LEU A 12 -4.80 6.53 38.49
N ARG A 13 -4.08 7.51 39.01
CA ARG A 13 -4.31 8.94 38.78
C ARG A 13 -3.02 9.61 38.38
N PHE A 14 -3.10 10.52 37.42
CA PHE A 14 -1.95 11.24 36.90
C PHE A 14 -2.05 12.74 37.21
N ASP A 15 -0.90 13.39 37.37
CA ASP A 15 -0.78 14.85 37.38
C ASP A 15 -1.38 15.48 36.11
N VAL A 16 -2.60 15.99 36.21
CA VAL A 16 -3.32 16.52 35.05
C VAL A 16 -2.68 17.81 34.55
N GLU A 17 -2.24 18.69 35.44
CA GLU A 17 -1.67 19.99 35.08
C GLU A 17 -0.43 19.79 34.23
N ARG A 18 0.44 18.86 34.62
CA ARG A 18 1.63 18.53 33.84
C ARG A 18 1.33 17.89 32.50
N LEU A 19 0.33 16.98 32.41
CA LEU A 19 -0.11 16.43 31.13
C LEU A 19 -0.61 17.54 30.20
N GLN A 20 -1.42 18.46 30.72
CA GLN A 20 -1.96 19.57 29.96
C GLN A 20 -0.86 20.54 29.49
N GLU A 21 0.17 20.81 30.30
CA GLU A 21 1.36 21.57 29.88
C GLU A 21 2.04 20.94 28.67
N GLU A 22 2.34 19.64 28.71
CA GLU A 22 3.02 18.95 27.60
C GLU A 22 2.16 18.91 26.34
N VAL A 23 0.84 18.76 26.47
CA VAL A 23 -0.07 18.81 25.32
C VAL A 23 -0.15 20.22 24.71
N ARG A 24 -0.19 21.27 25.53
CA ARG A 24 -0.21 22.67 25.04
C ARG A 24 1.12 23.08 24.38
N ALA A 25 2.23 22.45 24.77
CA ALA A 25 3.54 22.72 24.18
C ALA A 25 3.72 22.13 22.77
N LEU A 26 2.84 21.24 22.32
CA LEU A 26 2.90 20.66 20.97
C LEU A 26 2.52 21.72 19.93
N PRO A 27 3.25 21.82 18.80
CA PRO A 27 2.93 22.78 17.75
C PRO A 27 1.63 22.40 17.05
N ASP A 28 0.87 23.39 16.56
CA ASP A 28 -0.39 23.17 15.83
C ASP A 28 -0.22 22.22 14.63
N ALA A 29 0.94 22.28 13.95
CA ALA A 29 1.27 21.42 12.82
C ALA A 29 1.38 19.92 13.19
N ALA A 30 1.56 19.58 14.47
CA ALA A 30 1.54 18.19 14.94
C ALA A 30 0.14 17.57 14.87
N TRP A 31 -0.91 18.40 14.90
CA TRP A 31 -2.30 17.96 14.85
C TRP A 31 -2.73 17.73 13.41
N SER A 32 -2.79 16.48 12.99
CA SER A 32 -3.31 16.10 11.67
C SER A 32 -4.67 15.40 11.78
N ARG A 33 -5.46 15.46 10.71
CA ARG A 33 -6.79 14.83 10.66
C ARG A 33 -6.69 13.34 11.01
N HIS A 34 -7.65 12.85 11.79
CA HIS A 34 -7.72 11.43 12.12
C HIS A 34 -8.02 10.60 10.85
N PRO A 35 -7.45 9.40 10.66
CA PRO A 35 -7.60 8.60 9.43
C PRO A 35 -9.04 8.23 9.08
N THR A 36 -9.91 8.12 10.09
CA THR A 36 -11.34 7.85 9.87
C THR A 36 -12.08 9.01 9.21
N GLY A 37 -11.49 10.20 9.17
CA GLY A 37 -12.03 11.35 8.46
C GLY A 37 -13.24 12.01 9.11
N TYR A 38 -13.66 11.62 10.32
CA TYR A 38 -14.78 12.27 11.01
C TYR A 38 -14.50 13.75 11.25
N ALA A 39 -15.51 14.59 11.03
CA ALA A 39 -15.39 16.03 11.21
C ALA A 39 -15.03 16.37 12.67
N GLY A 40 -14.12 17.32 12.86
CA GLY A 40 -13.65 17.73 14.19
C GLY A 40 -12.75 16.72 14.91
N ASN A 41 -12.32 15.63 14.26
CA ASN A 41 -11.43 14.63 14.84
C ASN A 41 -10.00 14.76 14.30
N SER A 42 -9.04 14.99 15.20
CA SER A 42 -7.61 15.16 14.89
C SER A 42 -6.74 14.42 15.90
N ALA A 43 -5.48 14.16 15.56
CA ALA A 43 -4.58 13.47 16.46
C ALA A 43 -3.10 13.84 16.25
N VAL A 44 -2.32 13.71 17.32
CA VAL A 44 -0.85 13.71 17.29
C VAL A 44 -0.37 12.28 17.46
N ARG A 45 0.56 11.82 16.61
CA ARG A 45 1.12 10.47 16.69
C ARG A 45 2.25 10.46 17.70
N LEU A 46 2.21 9.51 18.64
CA LEU A 46 3.21 9.38 19.70
C LEU A 46 4.04 8.10 19.56
N ILE A 47 3.40 7.00 19.14
CA ILE A 47 4.09 5.76 18.74
C ILE A 47 3.48 5.29 17.42
N SER A 48 4.34 5.08 16.42
CA SER A 48 3.98 4.73 15.04
C SER A 48 5.06 3.86 14.39
N VAL A 49 4.80 3.32 13.19
CA VAL A 49 5.77 2.54 12.44
C VAL A 49 6.98 3.41 12.12
N ASN A 50 8.17 2.94 12.51
CA ASN A 50 9.46 3.63 12.37
C ASN A 50 9.49 5.04 13.00
N GLY A 51 8.56 5.36 13.91
CA GLY A 51 8.49 6.66 14.59
C GLY A 51 8.13 7.83 13.66
N GLY A 52 7.57 7.55 12.49
CA GLY A 52 7.18 8.56 11.50
C GLY A 52 5.77 9.14 11.72
N GLU A 53 5.45 10.20 10.98
CA GLU A 53 4.10 10.76 10.91
C GLU A 53 3.21 9.93 9.97
N ASN A 54 2.86 8.71 10.41
CA ASN A 54 2.05 7.76 9.65
C ASN A 54 1.01 7.06 10.54
N ASP A 55 0.07 6.37 9.90
CA ASP A 55 -0.93 5.53 10.55
C ASP A 55 -0.78 4.05 10.19
N ASP A 56 0.39 3.70 9.66
CA ASP A 56 0.71 2.38 9.16
C ASP A 56 0.71 1.34 10.29
N MET A 57 0.44 0.09 9.90
CA MET A 57 0.42 -1.07 10.80
C MET A 57 1.48 -2.11 10.45
N THR A 58 1.94 -2.06 9.19
CA THR A 58 2.95 -2.92 8.57
C THR A 58 4.15 -2.06 8.16
N GLY A 59 5.26 -2.69 7.77
CA GLY A 59 6.39 -1.99 7.15
C GLY A 59 7.51 -1.55 8.11
N GLY A 60 7.44 -1.89 9.39
CA GLY A 60 8.54 -1.70 10.34
C GLY A 60 8.12 -1.80 11.81
N PRO A 61 9.09 -1.76 12.75
CA PRO A 61 8.81 -1.77 14.20
C PRO A 61 8.07 -0.50 14.63
N MET A 62 7.30 -0.60 15.71
CA MET A 62 6.72 0.56 16.40
C MET A 62 7.82 1.31 17.15
N GLN A 63 7.92 2.62 16.97
CA GLN A 63 8.91 3.48 17.62
C GLN A 63 8.28 4.80 18.08
N LEU A 64 8.91 5.43 19.07
CA LEU A 64 8.51 6.73 19.59
C LEU A 64 8.71 7.79 18.49
N THR A 65 7.70 8.63 18.26
CA THR A 65 7.84 9.82 17.40
C THR A 65 8.66 10.90 18.09
N ALA A 66 9.11 11.90 17.33
CA ALA A 66 9.78 13.08 17.88
C ALA A 66 8.91 13.80 18.93
N HIS A 67 7.58 13.81 18.75
CA HIS A 67 6.64 14.39 19.70
C HIS A 67 6.67 13.66 21.05
N LEU A 68 6.64 12.32 21.06
CA LEU A 68 6.71 11.58 22.32
C LEU A 68 8.09 11.69 22.97
N GLN A 69 9.16 11.70 22.19
CA GLN A 69 10.53 11.91 22.70
C GLN A 69 10.67 13.25 23.45
N ALA A 70 9.95 14.28 23.00
CA ALA A 70 9.91 15.61 23.63
C ALA A 70 8.91 15.73 24.80
N SER A 71 8.11 14.70 25.11
CA SER A 71 7.10 14.69 26.17
C SER A 71 7.50 13.75 27.33
N PRO A 72 8.40 14.19 28.24
CA PRO A 72 8.97 13.32 29.27
C PRO A 72 7.92 12.80 30.25
N TYR A 73 6.89 13.58 30.57
CA TYR A 73 5.85 13.10 31.49
C TYR A 73 4.89 12.12 30.81
N ILE A 74 4.51 12.35 29.55
CA ILE A 74 3.74 11.34 28.78
C ILE A 74 4.51 10.00 28.73
N GLN A 75 5.84 10.02 28.57
CA GLN A 75 6.64 8.80 28.65
C GLN A 75 6.58 8.15 30.04
N GLN A 76 6.67 8.93 31.13
CA GLN A 76 6.53 8.41 32.49
C GLN A 76 5.15 7.77 32.71
N VAL A 77 4.07 8.43 32.27
CA VAL A 77 2.70 7.92 32.31
C VAL A 77 2.58 6.57 31.61
N LEU A 78 3.10 6.45 30.38
CA LEU A 78 3.07 5.20 29.62
C LEU A 78 3.92 4.10 30.26
N SER A 79 5.01 4.44 30.95
CA SER A 79 5.89 3.44 31.58
C SER A 79 5.23 2.71 32.75
N VAL A 80 4.28 3.34 33.45
CA VAL A 80 3.65 2.81 34.67
C VAL A 80 2.87 1.52 34.43
N PHE A 81 2.37 1.33 33.21
CA PHE A 81 1.58 0.16 32.84
C PHE A 81 2.42 -1.11 32.65
N ASN A 82 3.76 -1.01 32.69
CA ASN A 82 4.69 -2.14 32.60
C ASN A 82 4.34 -3.12 31.48
N THR A 83 4.16 -2.58 30.28
CA THR A 83 3.69 -3.33 29.12
C THR A 83 4.43 -2.93 27.85
N VAL A 84 4.15 -3.65 26.77
CA VAL A 84 4.63 -3.33 25.43
C VAL A 84 3.53 -2.52 24.72
N TRP A 85 3.91 -1.38 24.18
CA TRP A 85 3.01 -0.48 23.47
C TRP A 85 3.04 -0.73 21.96
N SER A 86 1.85 -0.82 21.37
CA SER A 86 1.68 -0.69 19.93
C SER A 86 1.59 0.81 19.59
N ARG A 87 0.54 1.23 18.88
CA ARG A 87 0.31 2.65 18.59
C ARG A 87 -0.12 3.45 19.82
N SER A 88 0.33 4.70 19.88
CA SER A 88 -0.16 5.70 20.83
C SER A 88 -0.37 7.05 20.15
N ARG A 89 -1.40 7.78 20.58
CA ARG A 89 -1.77 9.09 20.04
C ARG A 89 -2.36 9.98 21.13
N LEU A 90 -2.30 11.30 20.92
CA LEU A 90 -3.27 12.22 21.54
C LEU A 90 -4.45 12.36 20.58
N MET A 91 -5.67 12.03 21.01
CA MET A 91 -6.88 12.13 20.20
C MET A 91 -7.73 13.31 20.64
N LYS A 92 -7.93 14.25 19.70
CA LYS A 92 -8.68 15.48 19.90
C LYS A 92 -10.01 15.46 19.16
N LEU A 93 -11.08 15.79 19.88
CA LEU A 93 -12.44 15.90 19.35
C LEU A 93 -12.98 17.31 19.62
N ALA A 94 -13.31 18.03 18.56
CA ALA A 94 -13.79 19.41 18.61
C ALA A 94 -15.14 19.55 19.38
N PRO A 95 -15.49 20.76 19.85
CA PRO A 95 -16.81 21.06 20.39
C PRO A 95 -17.93 20.64 19.44
N GLY A 96 -18.98 20.00 19.97
CA GLY A 96 -20.13 19.51 19.22
C GLY A 96 -19.86 18.30 18.31
N ALA A 97 -18.61 17.82 18.21
CA ALA A 97 -18.26 16.72 17.31
C ALA A 97 -18.62 15.35 17.89
N VAL A 98 -18.92 14.41 17.00
CA VAL A 98 -19.32 13.03 17.32
C VAL A 98 -18.46 12.04 16.56
N VAL A 99 -17.99 11.01 17.27
CA VAL A 99 -17.51 9.78 16.65
C VAL A 99 -18.70 8.83 16.58
N PRO A 100 -19.21 8.50 15.37
CA PRO A 100 -20.43 7.74 15.20
C PRO A 100 -20.29 6.32 15.75
N GLU A 101 -21.43 5.65 15.93
CA GLU A 101 -21.44 4.31 16.51
C GLU A 101 -20.78 3.26 15.60
N HIS A 102 -19.80 2.57 16.15
CA HIS A 102 -18.98 1.57 15.47
C HIS A 102 -18.51 0.47 16.43
N ALA A 103 -17.86 -0.55 15.88
CA ALA A 103 -17.15 -1.59 16.63
C ALA A 103 -15.77 -1.77 15.99
N ASP A 104 -14.74 -1.97 16.81
CA ASP A 104 -13.36 -2.17 16.36
C ASP A 104 -13.15 -3.64 16.00
N ILE A 105 -13.44 -3.97 14.74
CA ILE A 105 -13.47 -5.35 14.22
C ILE A 105 -12.17 -5.81 13.55
N ASN A 106 -11.22 -4.90 13.35
CA ASN A 106 -9.99 -5.17 12.61
C ASN A 106 -9.01 -6.00 13.45
N TYR A 107 -8.24 -6.86 12.77
CA TYR A 107 -7.17 -7.69 13.34
C TYR A 107 -6.40 -7.04 14.49
N HIS A 108 -5.97 -5.79 14.33
CA HIS A 108 -5.18 -5.06 15.33
C HIS A 108 -5.81 -5.08 16.72
N TRP A 109 -7.12 -4.90 16.80
CA TRP A 109 -7.89 -4.81 18.05
C TRP A 109 -8.38 -6.15 18.57
N VAL A 110 -8.12 -7.27 17.89
CA VAL A 110 -8.50 -8.58 18.42
C VAL A 110 -7.75 -8.84 19.72
N HIS A 111 -6.43 -8.63 19.70
CA HIS A 111 -5.53 -8.90 20.82
C HIS A 111 -5.11 -7.66 21.61
N ARG A 112 -5.55 -6.47 21.19
CA ARG A 112 -5.16 -5.22 21.84
C ARG A 112 -6.34 -4.52 22.47
N VAL A 113 -6.09 -4.04 23.68
CA VAL A 113 -6.97 -3.11 24.39
C VAL A 113 -6.38 -1.70 24.28
N ARG A 114 -7.26 -0.70 24.28
CA ARG A 114 -6.88 0.71 24.24
C ARG A 114 -7.03 1.33 25.62
N VAL A 115 -5.93 1.81 26.16
CA VAL A 115 -5.91 2.66 27.35
C VAL A 115 -6.27 4.08 26.95
N HIS A 116 -7.15 4.71 27.72
CA HIS A 116 -7.56 6.10 27.60
C HIS A 116 -7.19 6.85 28.89
N ILE A 117 -6.49 7.97 28.74
CA ILE A 117 -6.16 8.90 29.81
C ILE A 117 -6.67 10.28 29.40
N PRO A 118 -7.80 10.76 29.94
CA PRO A 118 -8.33 12.07 29.61
C PRO A 118 -7.41 13.18 30.12
N VAL A 119 -7.04 14.10 29.22
CA VAL A 119 -6.16 15.25 29.52
C VAL A 119 -6.96 16.55 29.57
N PHE A 120 -7.85 16.73 28.58
CA PHE A 120 -8.83 17.81 28.52
C PHE A 120 -10.19 17.19 28.30
N THR A 121 -11.11 17.34 29.24
CA THR A 121 -12.49 16.83 29.09
C THR A 121 -13.43 17.51 30.05
N ARG A 122 -14.74 17.41 29.81
CA ARG A 122 -15.80 17.92 30.70
C ARG A 122 -16.94 16.92 30.81
N PRO A 123 -17.79 16.99 31.86
CA PRO A 123 -18.91 16.07 32.07
C PRO A 123 -19.86 15.89 30.88
N GLU A 124 -19.93 16.87 29.96
CA GLU A 124 -20.74 16.82 28.74
C GLU A 124 -20.12 15.92 27.64
N VAL A 125 -18.89 15.45 27.83
CA VAL A 125 -18.27 14.42 26.99
C VAL A 125 -18.73 13.05 27.48
N SER A 126 -19.46 12.34 26.62
CA SER A 126 -20.01 11.01 26.93
C SER A 126 -19.40 9.93 26.03
N PHE A 127 -18.92 8.87 26.66
CA PHE A 127 -18.53 7.62 26.01
C PHE A 127 -19.66 6.61 26.19
N HIS A 128 -20.12 6.03 25.09
CA HIS A 128 -21.17 5.00 25.07
C HIS A 128 -20.54 3.69 24.65
N CYS A 129 -20.85 2.60 25.34
CA CYS A 129 -20.41 1.25 25.00
C CYS A 129 -21.50 0.25 25.40
N GLY A 130 -22.10 -0.43 24.41
CA GLY A 130 -23.34 -1.17 24.63
C GLY A 130 -24.42 -0.26 25.22
N ASP A 131 -25.07 -0.72 26.28
CA ASP A 131 -26.13 0.03 26.98
C ASP A 131 -25.59 0.97 28.08
N GLU A 132 -24.27 1.01 28.28
CA GLU A 132 -23.64 1.85 29.30
C GLU A 132 -23.12 3.16 28.69
N GLN A 133 -23.24 4.25 29.46
CA GLN A 133 -22.61 5.53 29.15
C GLN A 133 -21.87 6.06 30.37
N LEU A 134 -20.72 6.70 30.16
CA LEU A 134 -20.03 7.41 31.23
C LEU A 134 -19.18 8.58 30.73
N HIS A 135 -18.79 9.42 31.68
CA HIS A 135 -17.77 10.44 31.51
C HIS A 135 -16.47 9.97 32.16
N MET A 136 -15.39 9.89 31.38
CA MET A 136 -14.04 9.61 31.89
C MET A 136 -13.43 10.93 32.38
N ARG A 137 -13.06 11.04 33.67
CA ARG A 137 -12.55 12.31 34.22
C ARG A 137 -11.06 12.50 33.93
N GLU A 138 -10.61 13.75 34.02
CA GLU A 138 -9.20 14.11 33.81
C GLU A 138 -8.25 13.36 34.74
N GLY A 139 -7.10 12.95 34.20
CA GLY A 139 -6.06 12.23 34.94
C GLY A 139 -6.43 10.79 35.33
N GLU A 140 -7.63 10.31 35.02
CA GLU A 140 -8.01 8.91 35.21
C GLU A 140 -7.44 8.00 34.10
N ALA A 141 -7.38 6.70 34.34
CA ALA A 141 -7.07 5.70 33.32
C ALA A 141 -8.25 4.75 33.11
N TRP A 142 -8.58 4.52 31.84
CA TRP A 142 -9.72 3.71 31.43
C TRP A 142 -9.36 2.75 30.30
N ILE A 143 -10.03 1.60 30.27
CA ILE A 143 -10.18 0.77 29.08
C ILE A 143 -11.65 0.47 28.88
N PHE A 144 -12.05 0.11 27.65
CA PHE A 144 -13.42 -0.29 27.37
C PHE A 144 -13.49 -1.40 26.30
N ASP A 145 -14.62 -2.09 26.25
CA ASP A 145 -14.90 -3.15 25.30
C ASP A 145 -15.11 -2.58 23.88
N SER A 146 -14.01 -2.40 23.16
CA SER A 146 -14.01 -1.90 21.77
C SER A 146 -14.67 -2.86 20.76
N TRP A 147 -14.95 -4.11 21.14
CA TRP A 147 -15.69 -5.05 20.30
C TRP A 147 -17.21 -4.77 20.30
N ARG A 148 -17.74 -4.24 21.40
CA ARG A 148 -19.14 -3.77 21.47
C ARG A 148 -19.31 -2.50 20.65
N ARG A 149 -20.56 -2.25 20.25
CA ARG A 149 -20.97 -0.99 19.62
C ARG A 149 -20.69 0.15 20.59
N HIS A 150 -19.93 1.14 20.14
CA HIS A 150 -19.54 2.28 20.94
C HIS A 150 -19.51 3.57 20.11
N ARG A 151 -19.76 4.70 20.77
CA ARG A 151 -19.70 6.04 20.19
C ARG A 151 -19.21 7.05 21.22
N VAL A 152 -18.75 8.20 20.76
CA VAL A 152 -18.29 9.29 21.64
C VAL A 152 -18.88 10.60 21.17
N GLU A 153 -19.42 11.38 22.11
CA GLU A 153 -20.03 12.67 21.83
C GLU A 153 -19.34 13.73 22.69
N ASN A 154 -18.80 14.77 22.07
CA ASN A 154 -18.32 15.96 22.78
C ASN A 154 -19.39 17.05 22.71
N ARG A 155 -20.28 17.09 23.69
CA ARG A 155 -21.31 18.15 23.79
C ARG A 155 -20.83 19.38 24.56
N SER A 156 -19.55 19.42 24.91
CA SER A 156 -18.97 20.55 25.63
C SER A 156 -18.53 21.66 24.67
N GLU A 157 -18.22 22.84 25.23
CA GLU A 157 -17.69 23.99 24.50
C GLU A 157 -16.16 23.92 24.29
N ILE A 158 -15.48 22.91 24.82
CA ILE A 158 -14.02 22.76 24.71
C ILE A 158 -13.62 21.60 23.80
N GLU A 159 -12.39 21.67 23.28
CA GLU A 159 -11.78 20.52 22.64
C GLU A 159 -11.49 19.43 23.69
N ARG A 160 -11.91 18.20 23.41
CA ARG A 160 -11.63 17.04 24.25
C ARG A 160 -10.35 16.37 23.77
N VAL A 161 -9.37 16.16 24.64
CA VAL A 161 -8.13 15.44 24.31
C VAL A 161 -7.91 14.28 25.27
N HIS A 162 -7.75 13.07 24.72
CA HIS A 162 -7.32 11.89 25.48
C HIS A 162 -5.96 11.42 24.95
N LEU A 163 -5.03 11.10 25.84
CA LEU A 163 -3.91 10.22 25.53
C LEU A 163 -4.47 8.80 25.37
N VAL A 164 -4.20 8.18 24.23
CA VAL A 164 -4.57 6.79 23.97
C VAL A 164 -3.36 5.95 23.62
N ALA A 165 -3.33 4.70 24.09
CA ALA A 165 -2.26 3.76 23.77
C ALA A 165 -2.81 2.33 23.69
N ASP A 166 -2.47 1.63 22.62
CA ASP A 166 -2.91 0.26 22.35
C ASP A 166 -1.86 -0.74 22.88
N THR A 167 -2.29 -1.78 23.58
CA THR A 167 -1.40 -2.83 24.11
C THR A 167 -2.11 -4.18 24.19
N THR A 168 -1.36 -5.28 24.11
CA THR A 168 -1.86 -6.63 24.46
C THR A 168 -1.97 -6.82 25.98
N GLY A 169 -1.33 -5.94 26.76
CA GLY A 169 -1.17 -6.09 28.19
C GLY A 169 -0.08 -7.12 28.55
N SER A 170 0.45 -6.96 29.76
CA SER A 170 1.26 -7.95 30.47
C SER A 170 0.43 -8.54 31.63
N ALA A 171 0.91 -9.58 32.30
CA ALA A 171 0.23 -10.10 33.49
C ALA A 171 0.03 -9.01 34.56
N SER A 172 1.02 -8.12 34.76
CA SER A 172 0.89 -7.00 35.71
C SER A 172 -0.13 -5.97 35.27
N PHE A 173 -0.25 -5.70 33.97
CA PHE A 173 -1.32 -4.85 33.42
C PHE A 173 -2.70 -5.46 33.68
N TRP A 174 -2.89 -6.75 33.43
CA TRP A 174 -4.19 -7.39 33.62
C TRP A 174 -4.56 -7.53 35.11
N ASN A 175 -3.60 -7.80 35.99
CA ASN A 175 -3.81 -7.70 37.44
C ASN A 175 -4.22 -6.29 37.87
N LEU A 176 -3.66 -5.25 37.26
CA LEU A 176 -4.06 -3.86 37.50
C LEU A 176 -5.51 -3.61 37.05
N VAL A 177 -5.91 -4.12 35.87
CA VAL A 177 -7.30 -4.04 35.39
C VAL A 177 -8.27 -4.74 36.34
N GLU A 178 -7.92 -5.94 36.80
CA GLU A 178 -8.75 -6.76 37.70
C GLU A 178 -8.85 -6.15 39.11
N SER A 179 -7.80 -5.47 39.58
CA SER A 179 -7.84 -4.75 40.86
C SER A 179 -8.89 -3.63 40.89
N GLY A 180 -9.32 -3.17 39.71
CA GLY A 180 -10.51 -2.32 39.55
C GLY A 180 -10.45 -1.00 40.32
N GLU A 181 -11.57 -0.63 40.94
CA GLU A 181 -11.76 0.68 41.59
C GLU A 181 -11.17 0.78 43.02
N GLN A 182 -10.10 0.03 43.31
CA GLN A 182 -9.33 0.24 44.53
C GLN A 182 -8.76 1.67 44.60
N ALA A 183 -8.26 2.06 45.78
CA ALA A 183 -7.68 3.38 46.00
C ALA A 183 -6.62 3.69 44.93
N ALA A 184 -6.89 4.70 44.10
CA ALA A 184 -6.08 4.96 42.94
C ALA A 184 -4.69 5.48 43.35
N ARG A 185 -3.64 4.86 42.82
CA ARG A 185 -2.27 5.31 43.03
C ARG A 185 -2.00 6.55 42.19
N PHE A 186 -1.63 7.64 42.85
CA PHE A 186 -1.18 8.85 42.18
C PHE A 186 0.23 8.67 41.59
N VAL A 187 0.40 9.11 40.35
CA VAL A 187 1.66 9.14 39.61
C VAL A 187 1.92 10.60 39.28
N GLY A 188 2.90 11.21 39.94
CA GLY A 188 3.33 12.58 39.68
C GLY A 188 4.53 12.63 38.73
N TYR A 189 4.77 13.78 38.13
CA TYR A 189 5.95 14.01 37.29
C TYR A 189 7.22 14.05 38.14
N ARG A 190 8.25 13.36 37.65
CA ARG A 190 9.58 13.35 38.26
C ARG A 190 10.59 13.99 37.30
N PRO A 191 10.98 15.26 37.52
CA PRO A 191 11.92 15.97 36.66
C PRO A 191 13.24 15.20 36.50
N GLY A 192 13.75 15.12 35.27
CA GLY A 192 15.02 14.46 34.97
C GLY A 192 14.99 12.92 35.00
N GLN A 193 13.87 12.29 35.41
CA GLN A 193 13.75 10.85 35.35
C GLN A 193 13.53 10.39 33.89
N SER A 194 14.52 9.71 33.34
CA SER A 194 14.38 8.95 32.10
C SER A 194 13.69 7.61 32.37
N VAL A 195 12.78 7.22 31.48
CA VAL A 195 12.10 5.93 31.51
C VAL A 195 12.29 5.21 30.19
N ARG A 196 12.32 3.88 30.25
CA ARG A 196 12.36 3.04 29.05
C ARG A 196 10.96 2.56 28.71
N LEU A 197 10.50 2.85 27.50
CA LEU A 197 9.29 2.27 26.94
C LEU A 197 9.64 1.06 26.07
N PHE A 198 8.81 0.04 26.13
CA PHE A 198 8.87 -1.10 25.22
C PHE A 198 7.78 -0.94 24.18
N THR A 199 8.14 -1.11 22.91
CA THR A 199 7.21 -1.02 21.78
C THR A 199 7.24 -2.30 20.95
N GLU A 200 6.14 -2.60 20.28
CA GLU A 200 6.03 -3.80 19.45
C GLU A 200 7.06 -3.78 18.30
N GLN A 201 7.92 -4.79 18.25
CA GLN A 201 8.92 -4.93 17.20
C GLN A 201 8.44 -5.85 16.06
N ASN A 202 7.60 -6.83 16.39
CA ASN A 202 7.08 -7.83 15.46
C ASN A 202 5.54 -7.76 15.48
N THR A 203 4.97 -6.86 14.68
CA THR A 203 3.51 -6.59 14.74
C THR A 203 2.70 -7.51 13.85
N ILE A 204 3.25 -7.92 12.71
CA ILE A 204 2.59 -8.67 11.64
C ILE A 204 3.62 -9.59 10.99
N VAL A 205 3.21 -10.81 10.64
CA VAL A 205 4.03 -11.81 9.95
C VAL A 205 3.72 -11.87 8.45
N ARG A 206 4.64 -12.42 7.66
CA ARG A 206 4.51 -12.52 6.21
C ARG A 206 3.29 -13.32 5.78
N VAL A 207 3.08 -14.49 6.34
CA VAL A 207 1.83 -15.25 6.21
C VAL A 207 1.40 -15.56 7.64
N MET A 208 0.12 -15.48 7.95
CA MET A 208 -0.38 -15.72 9.31
C MET A 208 -0.38 -17.22 9.66
N PRO A 209 0.10 -17.64 10.85
CA PRO A 209 0.18 -19.05 11.21
C PRO A 209 -1.23 -19.65 11.36
N PRO A 210 -1.40 -20.96 11.12
CA PRO A 210 -2.72 -21.59 11.13
C PRO A 210 -3.47 -21.44 12.46
N SER A 211 -2.76 -21.48 13.59
CA SER A 211 -3.35 -21.29 14.92
C SER A 211 -3.99 -19.91 15.09
N GLU A 212 -3.37 -18.88 14.52
CA GLU A 212 -3.89 -17.51 14.61
C GLU A 212 -5.09 -17.33 13.67
N VAL A 213 -5.02 -17.83 12.43
CA VAL A 213 -6.16 -17.84 11.51
C VAL A 213 -7.36 -18.56 12.13
N GLU A 214 -7.13 -19.71 12.76
CA GLU A 214 -8.18 -20.46 13.44
C GLU A 214 -8.77 -19.69 14.60
N GLN A 215 -7.94 -19.11 15.46
CA GLN A 215 -8.45 -18.33 16.58
C GLN A 215 -9.28 -17.14 16.07
N LEU A 216 -8.84 -16.46 15.00
CA LEU A 216 -9.56 -15.32 14.42
C LEU A 216 -10.90 -15.70 13.81
N LEU A 217 -11.02 -16.89 13.21
CA LEU A 217 -12.21 -17.31 12.48
C LEU A 217 -13.16 -18.18 13.32
N LEU A 218 -12.62 -19.14 14.07
CA LEU A 218 -13.44 -20.09 14.83
C LEU A 218 -14.07 -19.44 16.07
N ASP A 219 -13.47 -18.38 16.62
CA ASP A 219 -14.09 -17.50 17.62
C ASP A 219 -15.39 -16.84 17.12
N LEU A 220 -15.60 -16.74 15.80
CA LEU A 220 -16.83 -16.20 15.23
C LEU A 220 -17.96 -17.21 15.15
N LEU A 221 -17.69 -18.52 15.18
CA LEU A 221 -18.73 -19.55 15.08
C LEU A 221 -19.83 -19.42 16.14
N PRO A 222 -19.54 -19.23 17.45
CA PRO A 222 -20.59 -19.04 18.46
C PRO A 222 -21.32 -17.70 18.32
N GLU A 223 -20.76 -16.75 17.55
CA GLU A 223 -21.30 -15.40 17.31
C GLU A 223 -22.14 -15.32 16.04
N LEU A 224 -22.23 -16.36 15.21
CA LEU A 224 -23.08 -16.36 14.02
C LEU A 224 -24.55 -16.17 14.40
N ASP A 225 -25.15 -15.10 13.88
CA ASP A 225 -26.54 -14.75 14.09
C ASP A 225 -27.20 -14.43 12.75
N PRO A 226 -28.25 -15.17 12.35
CA PRO A 226 -28.98 -14.89 11.13
C PRO A 226 -29.88 -13.66 11.31
N GLU A 227 -30.03 -12.87 10.26
CA GLU A 227 -30.95 -11.73 10.30
C GLU A 227 -32.41 -12.19 10.43
N ALA A 228 -33.23 -11.35 11.07
CA ALA A 228 -34.65 -11.62 11.22
C ALA A 228 -35.31 -11.76 9.83
N GLY A 229 -35.97 -12.90 9.59
CA GLY A 229 -36.61 -13.19 8.31
C GLY A 229 -35.71 -13.85 7.25
N LEU A 230 -34.47 -14.23 7.59
CA LEU A 230 -33.64 -15.02 6.68
C LEU A 230 -34.25 -16.40 6.43
N VAL A 231 -34.52 -16.72 5.17
CA VAL A 231 -35.00 -18.05 4.74
C VAL A 231 -33.88 -19.07 4.95
N ASP A 232 -34.22 -20.26 5.45
CA ASP A 232 -33.28 -21.36 5.73
C ASP A 232 -32.11 -20.98 6.65
N ALA A 233 -32.35 -20.12 7.65
CA ALA A 233 -31.35 -19.57 8.56
C ALA A 233 -30.42 -20.63 9.20
N VAL A 234 -30.96 -21.78 9.63
CA VAL A 234 -30.16 -22.88 10.19
C VAL A 234 -29.18 -23.44 9.17
N GLN A 235 -29.63 -23.62 7.93
CA GLN A 235 -28.78 -24.10 6.83
C GLN A 235 -27.73 -23.06 6.46
N ALA A 236 -28.07 -21.76 6.45
CA ALA A 236 -27.13 -20.68 6.19
C ALA A 236 -25.99 -20.66 7.23
N VAL A 237 -26.34 -20.71 8.52
CA VAL A 237 -25.36 -20.77 9.62
C VAL A 237 -24.47 -22.02 9.51
N SER A 238 -25.07 -23.18 9.26
CA SER A 238 -24.33 -24.45 9.10
C SER A 238 -23.36 -24.40 7.91
N THR A 239 -23.82 -23.92 6.76
CA THR A 239 -23.02 -23.85 5.52
C THR A 239 -21.87 -22.86 5.65
N PHE A 240 -22.12 -21.69 6.26
CA PHE A 240 -21.07 -20.71 6.50
C PHE A 240 -20.06 -21.19 7.55
N SER A 241 -20.52 -21.88 8.59
CA SER A 241 -19.63 -22.52 9.57
C SER A 241 -18.71 -23.54 8.92
N ALA A 242 -19.27 -24.39 8.05
CA ALA A 242 -18.50 -25.39 7.30
C ALA A 242 -17.47 -24.74 6.37
N LEU A 243 -17.81 -23.62 5.71
CA LEU A 243 -16.87 -22.83 4.91
C LEU A 243 -15.67 -22.35 5.73
N LEU A 244 -15.90 -21.73 6.90
CA LEU A 244 -14.80 -21.25 7.74
C LEU A 244 -13.92 -22.40 8.25
N GLN A 245 -14.53 -23.53 8.64
CA GLN A 245 -13.79 -24.71 9.09
C GLN A 245 -12.98 -25.34 7.95
N ALA A 246 -13.54 -25.43 6.74
CA ALA A 246 -12.82 -25.89 5.56
C ALA A 246 -11.63 -24.99 5.27
N PHE A 247 -11.84 -23.67 5.21
CA PHE A 247 -10.77 -22.70 4.99
C PHE A 247 -9.63 -22.84 6.00
N CYS A 248 -9.91 -22.98 7.30
CA CYS A 248 -8.85 -23.14 8.30
C CYS A 248 -8.08 -24.46 8.13
N ARG A 249 -8.75 -25.54 7.72
CA ARG A 249 -8.11 -26.82 7.42
C ARG A 249 -7.19 -26.70 6.21
N ASP A 250 -7.68 -26.07 5.15
CA ASP A 250 -6.94 -25.88 3.91
C ASP A 250 -5.77 -24.89 4.11
N TRP A 251 -5.97 -23.82 4.90
CA TRP A 251 -4.90 -22.91 5.32
C TRP A 251 -3.80 -23.62 6.08
N ARG A 252 -4.16 -24.50 7.03
CA ARG A 252 -3.17 -25.32 7.71
C ARG A 252 -2.44 -26.24 6.75
N GLN A 253 -3.15 -26.91 5.85
CA GLN A 253 -2.52 -27.81 4.88
C GLN A 253 -1.51 -27.03 4.02
N LEU A 254 -1.92 -25.86 3.52
CA LEU A 254 -1.08 -25.00 2.71
C LEU A 254 0.13 -24.48 3.49
N TRP A 255 -0.05 -24.14 4.76
CA TRP A 255 1.03 -23.80 5.69
C TRP A 255 1.99 -24.94 6.00
N SER A 256 1.52 -26.17 6.09
CA SER A 256 2.41 -27.32 6.23
C SER A 256 3.31 -27.52 5.00
N VAL A 257 2.87 -27.04 3.83
CA VAL A 257 3.66 -27.12 2.59
C VAL A 257 4.61 -25.93 2.45
N TYR A 258 4.12 -24.70 2.68
CA TYR A 258 4.87 -23.48 2.35
C TYR A 258 5.33 -22.67 3.57
N GLY A 259 4.78 -22.89 4.76
CA GLY A 259 5.05 -22.04 5.92
C GLY A 259 4.79 -20.56 5.62
N ASP A 260 5.70 -19.69 6.02
CA ASP A 260 5.72 -18.28 5.62
C ASP A 260 6.56 -18.02 4.35
N ASP A 261 6.92 -19.05 3.58
CA ASP A 261 7.69 -18.88 2.35
C ASP A 261 6.89 -18.10 1.30
N ALA A 262 7.56 -17.17 0.61
CA ALA A 262 7.01 -16.46 -0.53
C ALA A 262 6.52 -17.40 -1.65
N ALA A 263 7.09 -18.60 -1.77
CA ALA A 263 6.68 -19.60 -2.76
C ALA A 263 5.20 -20.02 -2.64
N GLY A 264 4.60 -19.94 -1.45
CA GLY A 264 3.18 -20.21 -1.24
C GLY A 264 2.26 -19.02 -1.52
N GLY A 265 2.82 -17.85 -1.85
CA GLY A 265 2.08 -16.59 -1.88
C GLY A 265 0.89 -16.59 -2.85
N ALA A 266 1.04 -17.18 -4.03
CA ALA A 266 -0.04 -17.26 -5.02
C ALA A 266 -1.20 -18.15 -4.52
N GLN A 267 -0.87 -19.26 -3.86
CA GLN A 267 -1.82 -20.22 -3.31
C GLN A 267 -2.57 -19.61 -2.13
N TYR A 268 -1.87 -18.90 -1.23
CA TYR A 268 -2.51 -18.16 -0.14
C TYR A 268 -3.43 -17.07 -0.66
N THR A 269 -3.00 -16.33 -1.69
CA THR A 269 -3.79 -15.28 -2.33
C THR A 269 -5.08 -15.86 -2.91
N HIS A 270 -4.95 -16.93 -3.70
CA HIS A 270 -6.10 -17.61 -4.30
C HIS A 270 -7.09 -18.11 -3.24
N MET A 271 -6.59 -18.71 -2.14
CA MET A 271 -7.45 -19.21 -1.08
C MET A 271 -8.20 -18.11 -0.33
N LEU A 272 -7.57 -16.94 -0.13
CA LEU A 272 -8.25 -15.75 0.42
C LEU A 272 -9.31 -15.20 -0.54
N GLU A 273 -9.04 -15.21 -1.85
CA GLU A 273 -10.00 -14.80 -2.88
C GLU A 273 -11.22 -15.72 -2.92
N VAL A 274 -11.01 -17.04 -2.91
CA VAL A 274 -12.09 -18.04 -2.86
C VAL A 274 -12.93 -17.89 -1.59
N LEU A 275 -12.30 -17.70 -0.42
CA LEU A 275 -13.04 -17.44 0.83
C LEU A 275 -13.89 -16.17 0.72
N ARG A 276 -13.35 -15.09 0.16
CA ARG A 276 -14.07 -13.82 -0.01
C ARG A 276 -15.28 -13.97 -0.93
N GLU A 277 -15.11 -14.65 -2.06
CA GLU A 277 -16.18 -14.87 -3.04
C GLU A 277 -17.28 -15.76 -2.46
N GLN A 278 -16.92 -16.94 -1.96
CA GLN A 278 -17.89 -17.88 -1.40
C GLN A 278 -18.55 -17.33 -0.14
N GLY A 279 -17.78 -16.68 0.72
CA GLY A 279 -18.25 -16.07 1.95
C GLY A 279 -19.19 -14.89 1.70
N ALA A 280 -18.97 -14.06 0.68
CA ALA A 280 -19.88 -12.97 0.33
C ALA A 280 -21.29 -13.48 -0.02
N ARG A 281 -21.37 -14.62 -0.72
CA ARG A 281 -22.64 -15.26 -1.06
C ARG A 281 -23.26 -15.98 0.14
N LEU A 282 -22.49 -16.81 0.84
CA LEU A 282 -23.00 -17.68 1.91
C LEU A 282 -23.24 -16.94 3.24
N GLY A 283 -22.52 -15.83 3.46
CA GLY A 283 -22.64 -14.99 4.64
C GLY A 283 -23.68 -13.88 4.50
N GLN A 284 -24.41 -13.82 3.38
CA GLN A 284 -25.49 -12.85 3.20
C GLN A 284 -26.59 -13.09 4.24
N GLY A 285 -26.99 -12.03 4.95
CA GLY A 285 -27.95 -12.15 6.04
C GLY A 285 -27.39 -12.81 7.31
N LEU A 286 -26.07 -12.95 7.45
CA LEU A 286 -25.43 -13.33 8.70
C LEU A 286 -24.66 -12.14 9.31
N ARG A 287 -24.74 -12.02 10.62
CA ARG A 287 -24.09 -10.97 11.42
C ARG A 287 -23.48 -11.55 12.68
N VAL A 288 -22.64 -10.75 13.33
CA VAL A 288 -22.08 -11.06 14.64
C VAL A 288 -23.10 -10.70 15.71
N ARG A 289 -23.53 -11.68 16.52
CA ARG A 289 -24.55 -11.52 17.57
C ARG A 289 -24.25 -10.35 18.51
N SER A 290 -23.01 -10.26 19.00
CA SER A 290 -22.65 -9.30 20.05
C SER A 290 -22.47 -7.84 19.61
N ASN A 291 -22.34 -7.56 18.30
CA ASN A 291 -22.17 -6.19 17.82
C ASN A 291 -22.93 -5.84 16.53
N GLY A 292 -23.70 -6.78 15.98
CA GLY A 292 -24.56 -6.60 14.81
C GLY A 292 -23.81 -6.39 13.49
N THR A 293 -22.48 -6.49 13.46
CA THR A 293 -21.70 -6.24 12.24
C THR A 293 -21.91 -7.40 11.24
N PRO A 294 -22.12 -7.12 9.93
CA PRO A 294 -22.19 -8.17 8.91
C PRO A 294 -20.97 -9.10 8.97
N ILE A 295 -21.19 -10.41 8.95
CA ILE A 295 -20.15 -11.39 9.28
C ILE A 295 -18.94 -11.28 8.35
N MET A 296 -19.16 -11.11 7.06
CA MET A 296 -18.07 -11.00 6.08
C MET A 296 -17.25 -9.73 6.23
N ARG A 297 -17.83 -8.66 6.77
CA ARG A 297 -17.08 -7.45 7.10
C ARG A 297 -16.07 -7.74 8.22
N VAL A 298 -16.46 -8.56 9.19
CA VAL A 298 -15.59 -8.99 10.30
C VAL A 298 -14.52 -9.97 9.83
N VAL A 299 -14.89 -10.98 9.03
CA VAL A 299 -13.93 -11.95 8.45
C VAL A 299 -12.84 -11.21 7.66
N ASN A 300 -13.23 -10.31 6.76
CA ASN A 300 -12.28 -9.52 5.97
C ASN A 300 -11.40 -8.61 6.83
N ALA A 301 -11.94 -8.03 7.90
CA ALA A 301 -11.19 -7.15 8.78
C ALA A 301 -10.21 -7.91 9.69
N ARG A 302 -10.55 -9.13 10.12
CA ARG A 302 -9.67 -10.02 10.91
C ARG A 302 -8.57 -10.65 10.05
N LEU A 303 -8.86 -10.99 8.80
CA LEU A 303 -7.87 -11.54 7.86
C LEU A 303 -7.14 -10.48 7.01
N LEU A 304 -7.30 -9.19 7.33
CA LEU A 304 -6.71 -8.09 6.54
C LEU A 304 -5.19 -8.26 6.36
N TYR A 305 -4.51 -8.75 7.40
CA TYR A 305 -3.08 -8.99 7.42
C TYR A 305 -2.75 -10.49 7.46
N ALA A 306 -3.63 -11.35 6.94
CA ALA A 306 -3.35 -12.79 6.86
C ALA A 306 -2.20 -13.12 5.88
N LEU A 307 -1.96 -12.24 4.91
CA LEU A 307 -0.93 -12.37 3.89
C LEU A 307 -0.29 -11.02 3.58
N ASN A 308 1.01 -10.88 3.85
CA ASN A 308 1.82 -9.67 3.71
C ASN A 308 3.14 -10.02 3.02
N LEU A 309 3.07 -10.39 1.73
CA LEU A 309 4.23 -10.83 0.94
C LEU A 309 5.37 -9.80 0.84
N GLU A 310 5.09 -8.54 1.19
CA GLU A 310 6.06 -7.45 1.26
C GLU A 310 6.96 -7.50 2.52
N LEU A 311 6.50 -8.13 3.61
CA LEU A 311 7.31 -8.32 4.82
C LEU A 311 8.37 -9.40 4.55
N ARG A 312 9.59 -9.27 5.09
CA ARG A 312 10.60 -10.34 4.99
C ARG A 312 10.17 -11.54 5.85
N ALA A 313 10.43 -12.76 5.40
CA ALA A 313 10.37 -13.92 6.28
C ALA A 313 11.50 -13.77 7.31
N GLU A 314 11.18 -13.74 8.60
CA GLU A 314 12.19 -13.95 9.64
C GLU A 314 12.59 -15.43 9.56
N PRO A 315 13.89 -15.77 9.55
CA PRO A 315 14.31 -17.17 9.60
C PRO A 315 13.67 -17.85 10.82
N GLY A 316 12.91 -18.92 10.56
CA GLY A 316 12.09 -19.59 11.57
C GLY A 316 12.83 -19.92 12.88
N VAL A 317 12.05 -19.89 13.96
CA VAL A 317 12.45 -20.17 15.34
C VAL A 317 13.27 -21.47 15.46
N ALA A 318 14.53 -21.35 15.90
CA ALA A 318 15.24 -22.39 16.65
C ALA A 318 16.31 -21.83 17.60
N THR A 319 16.00 -21.92 18.90
CA THR A 319 16.88 -21.91 20.11
C THR A 319 17.61 -20.61 20.53
N PRO A 320 17.75 -20.37 21.87
CA PRO A 320 18.20 -19.10 22.42
C PRO A 320 19.71 -18.92 22.22
N ALA A 321 20.09 -17.86 21.50
CA ALA A 321 21.48 -17.48 21.35
C ALA A 321 22.00 -16.80 22.63
N LYS A 322 23.08 -17.37 23.19
CA LYS A 322 23.97 -16.76 24.17
C LYS A 322 24.56 -15.43 23.65
N PRO A 323 25.03 -14.53 24.54
CA PRO A 323 25.33 -13.14 24.20
C PRO A 323 26.44 -13.01 23.17
N ALA A 324 26.21 -12.08 22.23
CA ALA A 324 27.07 -11.80 21.10
C ALA A 324 28.41 -11.17 21.53
N VAL A 325 29.50 -11.76 21.04
CA VAL A 325 30.81 -11.10 20.93
C VAL A 325 30.87 -10.47 19.54
N GLN A 326 31.18 -9.17 19.51
CA GLN A 326 31.30 -8.38 18.28
C GLN A 326 32.55 -8.79 17.48
N GLY A 327 32.35 -9.06 16.19
CA GLY A 327 33.38 -9.16 15.16
C GLY A 327 32.81 -8.66 13.83
N PRO A 328 33.64 -8.13 12.91
CA PRO A 328 33.19 -7.37 11.74
C PRO A 328 32.56 -8.30 10.68
N VAL A 329 31.30 -8.04 10.32
CA VAL A 329 30.55 -8.80 9.31
C VAL A 329 30.87 -8.27 7.91
N ALA A 330 31.34 -9.14 7.02
CA ALA A 330 31.46 -8.85 5.59
C ALA A 330 30.06 -8.69 4.96
N GLN A 331 29.85 -7.62 4.17
CA GLN A 331 28.56 -7.33 3.54
C GLN A 331 28.14 -8.44 2.52
N PRO A 332 26.85 -8.81 2.45
CA PRO A 332 26.37 -9.80 1.48
C PRO A 332 26.50 -9.27 0.03
N ARG A 333 26.95 -10.15 -0.88
CA ARG A 333 27.02 -9.88 -2.32
C ARG A 333 25.61 -9.65 -2.90
N ARG A 334 25.40 -8.52 -3.59
CA ARG A 334 24.15 -8.16 -4.29
C ARG A 334 24.29 -8.33 -5.82
N PRO A 335 23.20 -8.58 -6.56
CA PRO A 335 23.26 -8.66 -8.01
C PRO A 335 23.53 -7.29 -8.64
N ARG A 336 24.41 -7.26 -9.64
CA ARG A 336 24.62 -6.11 -10.51
C ARG A 336 23.60 -6.13 -11.66
N ILE A 337 22.97 -4.99 -11.89
CA ILE A 337 22.14 -4.78 -13.08
C ILE A 337 23.08 -4.51 -14.25
N ASP A 338 23.09 -5.39 -15.23
CA ASP A 338 23.97 -5.35 -16.40
C ASP A 338 23.15 -5.04 -17.64
N ARG A 339 23.36 -3.85 -18.24
CA ARG A 339 22.70 -3.37 -19.45
C ARG A 339 21.18 -3.58 -19.42
N PRO A 340 20.45 -2.93 -18.48
CA PRO A 340 19.01 -3.07 -18.40
C PRO A 340 18.31 -2.59 -19.67
N LEU A 341 17.21 -3.26 -20.04
CA LEU A 341 16.36 -2.90 -21.17
C LEU A 341 15.09 -2.20 -20.69
N PHE A 342 14.94 -0.93 -21.05
CA PHE A 342 13.71 -0.15 -20.79
C PHE A 342 12.87 -0.08 -22.05
N ILE A 343 11.61 -0.53 -21.97
CA ILE A 343 10.62 -0.32 -23.03
C ILE A 343 9.92 1.01 -22.77
N VAL A 344 10.14 1.97 -23.65
CA VAL A 344 9.52 3.31 -23.59
C VAL A 344 8.51 3.46 -24.71
N ALA A 345 7.31 3.95 -24.37
CA ALA A 345 6.22 4.12 -25.32
C ALA A 345 5.17 5.08 -24.76
N ALA A 346 4.38 5.71 -25.64
CA ALA A 346 3.15 6.36 -25.21
C ALA A 346 2.19 5.36 -24.54
N PRO A 347 1.28 5.81 -23.66
CA PRO A 347 0.26 4.94 -23.12
C PRO A 347 -0.53 4.31 -24.27
N ARG A 348 -0.91 3.03 -24.11
CA ARG A 348 -1.76 2.31 -25.09
C ARG A 348 -1.10 2.06 -26.46
N SER A 349 0.22 2.16 -26.58
CA SER A 349 0.97 1.82 -27.81
C SER A 349 1.29 0.32 -27.98
N GLY A 350 0.87 -0.56 -27.06
CA GLY A 350 1.18 -1.99 -27.10
C GLY A 350 2.44 -2.41 -26.34
N SER A 351 3.01 -1.54 -25.51
CA SER A 351 4.23 -1.83 -24.74
C SER A 351 4.07 -2.95 -23.71
N THR A 352 2.85 -3.18 -23.18
CA THR A 352 2.55 -4.36 -22.35
C THR A 352 2.69 -5.66 -23.13
N LEU A 353 2.15 -5.71 -24.36
CA LEU A 353 2.28 -6.89 -25.23
C LEU A 353 3.75 -7.22 -25.48
N LEU A 354 4.53 -6.19 -25.82
CA LEU A 354 5.96 -6.34 -26.06
C LEU A 354 6.71 -6.81 -24.80
N PHE A 355 6.42 -6.21 -23.64
CA PHE A 355 6.98 -6.63 -22.36
C PHE A 355 6.66 -8.08 -22.06
N GLU A 356 5.40 -8.51 -22.19
CA GLU A 356 4.97 -9.88 -21.92
C GLU A 356 5.63 -10.88 -22.86
N THR A 357 5.79 -10.53 -24.14
CA THR A 357 6.50 -11.37 -25.11
C THR A 357 7.98 -11.54 -24.77
N LEU A 358 8.68 -10.47 -24.38
CA LEU A 358 10.09 -10.54 -23.97
C LEU A 358 10.26 -11.20 -22.61
N ALA A 359 9.32 -11.03 -21.68
CA ALA A 359 9.37 -11.61 -20.35
C ALA A 359 9.18 -13.14 -20.33
N CYS A 360 8.92 -13.79 -21.48
CA CYS A 360 8.83 -15.24 -21.60
C CYS A 360 10.18 -15.97 -21.59
N THR A 361 11.31 -15.28 -21.80
CA THR A 361 12.65 -15.90 -21.70
C THR A 361 13.18 -15.83 -20.26
N PRO A 362 13.89 -16.87 -19.77
CA PRO A 362 14.57 -16.82 -18.46
C PRO A 362 15.75 -15.85 -18.40
N GLN A 363 16.16 -15.28 -19.55
CA GLN A 363 17.30 -14.35 -19.63
C GLN A 363 16.99 -12.98 -19.03
N PHE A 364 15.72 -12.59 -18.99
CA PHE A 364 15.29 -11.34 -18.38
C PHE A 364 14.81 -11.53 -16.94
N TRP A 365 15.13 -10.55 -16.12
CA TRP A 365 14.57 -10.38 -14.79
C TRP A 365 13.69 -9.14 -14.79
N THR A 366 12.55 -9.19 -14.10
CA THR A 366 11.56 -8.11 -14.09
C THR A 366 11.18 -7.76 -12.65
N LEU A 367 10.28 -6.79 -12.48
CA LEU A 367 9.65 -6.48 -11.18
C LEU A 367 8.22 -7.04 -11.08
N GLY A 368 7.89 -8.07 -11.89
CA GLY A 368 6.57 -8.70 -11.93
C GLY A 368 5.49 -7.93 -12.71
N GLY A 369 5.81 -6.77 -13.27
CA GLY A 369 4.89 -5.93 -14.05
C GLY A 369 5.34 -4.47 -14.12
N GLU A 370 4.38 -3.55 -14.25
CA GLU A 370 4.65 -2.10 -14.22
C GLU A 370 5.09 -1.67 -12.81
N ALA A 371 6.30 -1.13 -12.70
CA ALA A 371 6.91 -0.73 -11.44
C ALA A 371 6.69 0.75 -11.12
N HIS A 372 5.43 1.22 -11.13
CA HIS A 372 5.09 2.61 -10.79
C HIS A 372 5.70 3.02 -9.44
N TRP A 373 5.70 2.13 -8.46
CA TRP A 373 6.27 2.36 -7.13
C TRP A 373 7.76 2.72 -7.16
N LEU A 374 8.54 2.33 -8.18
CA LEU A 374 9.99 2.55 -8.23
C LEU A 374 10.36 4.03 -8.20
N VAL A 375 9.52 4.86 -8.83
CA VAL A 375 9.69 6.33 -8.84
C VAL A 375 8.60 6.99 -8.01
N GLU A 376 7.35 6.54 -8.13
CA GLU A 376 6.23 7.19 -7.45
C GLU A 376 6.24 6.94 -5.94
N SER A 377 7.03 6.01 -5.37
CA SER A 377 7.16 5.90 -3.91
C SER A 377 7.98 7.04 -3.30
N LEU A 378 8.80 7.73 -4.09
CA LEU A 378 9.70 8.79 -3.65
C LEU A 378 9.01 10.15 -3.72
N PRO A 379 8.62 10.77 -2.59
CA PRO A 379 7.86 12.02 -2.61
C PRO A 379 8.51 13.17 -3.42
N PRO A 380 9.84 13.36 -3.41
CA PRO A 380 10.49 14.42 -4.20
C PRO A 380 10.35 14.26 -5.73
N LEU A 381 9.94 13.09 -6.23
CA LEU A 381 9.83 12.79 -7.66
C LEU A 381 8.38 12.82 -8.17
N ARG A 382 7.41 13.10 -7.29
CA ARG A 382 5.98 13.14 -7.64
C ARG A 382 5.60 14.49 -8.26
N PRO A 383 4.65 14.53 -9.22
CA PRO A 383 4.06 15.78 -9.66
C PRO A 383 3.52 16.58 -8.47
N GLY A 384 3.91 17.85 -8.37
CA GLY A 384 3.60 18.75 -7.26
C GLY A 384 4.74 18.93 -6.24
N ALA A 385 5.81 18.13 -6.31
CA ALA A 385 7.03 18.39 -5.54
C ALA A 385 7.79 19.61 -6.10
N PRO A 386 8.62 20.29 -5.29
CA PRO A 386 9.44 21.41 -5.77
C PRO A 386 10.28 21.03 -7.00
N GLY A 387 10.05 21.73 -8.12
CA GLY A 387 10.75 21.45 -9.39
C GLY A 387 10.24 20.25 -10.18
N VAL A 388 9.10 19.66 -9.82
CA VAL A 388 8.46 18.54 -10.54
C VAL A 388 6.99 18.85 -10.79
N ASP A 389 6.65 19.17 -12.03
CA ASP A 389 5.30 19.60 -12.45
C ASP A 389 4.46 18.48 -13.08
N SER A 390 5.11 17.44 -13.56
CA SER A 390 4.55 16.38 -14.40
C SER A 390 5.30 15.07 -14.15
N ASN A 391 5.03 14.02 -14.93
CA ASN A 391 5.82 12.78 -14.84
C ASN A 391 7.22 12.89 -15.46
N ARG A 392 7.55 14.02 -16.09
CA ARG A 392 8.88 14.26 -16.66
C ARG A 392 9.93 14.38 -15.55
N LEU A 393 10.97 13.57 -15.66
CA LEU A 393 12.18 13.68 -14.84
C LEU A 393 13.41 13.73 -15.75
N VAL A 394 14.37 14.57 -15.41
CA VAL A 394 15.66 14.71 -16.10
C VAL A 394 16.80 14.21 -15.20
N ALA A 395 18.03 14.21 -15.71
CA ALA A 395 19.18 13.63 -15.01
C ALA A 395 19.44 14.27 -13.64
N GLN A 396 19.15 15.56 -13.47
CA GLN A 396 19.37 16.31 -12.22
C GLN A 396 18.53 15.78 -11.05
N GLN A 397 17.34 15.22 -11.31
CA GLN A 397 16.54 14.62 -10.23
C GLN A 397 17.07 13.24 -9.77
N ALA A 398 18.01 12.62 -10.49
CA ALA A 398 18.67 11.40 -10.05
C ALA A 398 19.87 11.70 -9.15
N SER A 399 19.59 12.22 -7.94
CA SER A 399 20.63 12.39 -6.91
C SER A 399 21.24 11.05 -6.51
N VAL A 400 22.39 11.07 -5.82
CA VAL A 400 23.07 9.84 -5.37
C VAL A 400 22.15 8.98 -4.50
N ASP A 401 21.42 9.60 -3.57
CA ASP A 401 20.49 8.89 -2.67
C ASP A 401 19.31 8.28 -3.44
N ILE A 402 18.77 9.02 -4.42
CA ILE A 402 17.68 8.53 -5.27
C ILE A 402 18.16 7.38 -6.15
N GLN A 403 19.36 7.51 -6.73
CA GLN A 403 19.99 6.45 -7.51
C GLN A 403 20.19 5.19 -6.65
N GLN A 404 20.74 5.31 -5.45
CA GLN A 404 20.93 4.18 -4.54
C GLN A 404 19.60 3.54 -4.12
N THR A 405 18.58 4.35 -3.85
CA THR A 405 17.24 3.87 -3.47
C THR A 405 16.58 3.10 -4.61
N ILE A 406 16.67 3.60 -5.85
CA ILE A 406 16.16 2.93 -7.04
C ILE A 406 16.93 1.64 -7.30
N LEU A 407 18.27 1.68 -7.23
CA LEU A 407 19.10 0.49 -7.43
C LEU A 407 18.80 -0.59 -6.39
N SER A 408 18.69 -0.23 -5.11
CA SER A 408 18.29 -1.18 -4.06
C SER A 408 16.89 -1.70 -4.31
N GLY A 409 15.92 -0.83 -4.62
CA GLY A 409 14.56 -1.23 -4.92
C GLY A 409 14.46 -2.23 -6.07
N VAL A 410 15.24 -2.02 -7.14
CA VAL A 410 15.37 -2.99 -8.24
C VAL A 410 15.99 -4.29 -7.72
N GLN A 411 17.18 -4.24 -7.12
CA GLN A 411 17.89 -5.43 -6.60
C GLN A 411 17.04 -6.26 -5.64
N ASP A 412 16.26 -5.61 -4.78
CA ASP A 412 15.47 -6.24 -3.73
C ASP A 412 14.18 -6.90 -4.27
N LYS A 413 13.70 -6.49 -5.45
CA LYS A 413 12.42 -6.94 -6.03
C LYS A 413 12.55 -7.59 -7.41
N LEU A 414 13.76 -7.76 -7.93
CA LEU A 414 14.02 -8.50 -9.17
C LEU A 414 13.50 -9.93 -9.06
N GLN A 415 12.78 -10.35 -10.08
CA GLN A 415 12.20 -11.68 -10.19
C GLN A 415 12.52 -12.30 -11.55
N ASN A 416 12.77 -13.60 -11.57
CA ASN A 416 12.96 -14.36 -12.81
C ASN A 416 11.61 -14.67 -13.49
N LEU A 417 11.65 -15.41 -14.61
CA LEU A 417 10.46 -15.86 -15.36
C LEU A 417 9.40 -16.57 -14.49
N MET A 418 9.82 -17.27 -13.44
CA MET A 418 8.93 -17.97 -12.50
C MET A 418 8.42 -17.07 -11.36
N GLN A 419 8.63 -15.76 -11.44
CA GLN A 419 8.32 -14.78 -10.40
C GLN A 419 9.08 -15.03 -9.07
N LYS A 420 10.20 -15.77 -9.11
CA LYS A 420 11.03 -16.02 -7.94
C LYS A 420 12.06 -14.91 -7.77
N PRO A 421 12.28 -14.39 -6.56
CA PRO A 421 13.28 -13.35 -6.31
C PRO A 421 14.71 -13.88 -6.51
N TRP A 422 15.65 -13.00 -6.79
CA TRP A 422 17.07 -13.35 -6.89
C TRP A 422 17.60 -13.93 -5.57
N GLN A 423 18.34 -15.04 -5.64
CA GLN A 423 18.92 -15.74 -4.50
C GLN A 423 20.46 -15.78 -4.57
N PRO A 424 21.15 -15.88 -3.43
CA PRO A 424 22.59 -16.17 -3.38
C PRO A 424 22.90 -17.54 -4.03
N GLY A 425 23.22 -17.52 -5.32
CA GLY A 425 23.38 -18.71 -6.17
C GLY A 425 22.96 -18.46 -7.62
N ASP A 426 22.07 -17.47 -7.82
CA ASP A 426 21.74 -16.95 -9.14
C ASP A 426 22.89 -16.12 -9.74
N PRO A 427 22.90 -15.89 -11.07
CA PRO A 427 23.89 -15.05 -11.72
C PRO A 427 24.00 -13.67 -11.06
N LEU A 428 25.22 -13.15 -10.93
CA LEU A 428 25.46 -11.83 -10.35
C LEU A 428 25.22 -10.70 -11.34
N ALA A 429 25.28 -10.94 -12.65
CA ALA A 429 25.02 -9.94 -13.68
C ALA A 429 23.67 -10.24 -14.34
N LEU A 430 22.69 -9.37 -14.14
CA LEU A 430 21.30 -9.60 -14.54
C LEU A 430 20.84 -8.61 -15.61
N ARG A 431 20.14 -9.10 -16.64
CA ARG A 431 19.39 -8.26 -17.59
C ARG A 431 18.05 -7.89 -16.96
N PHE A 432 17.94 -6.66 -16.50
CA PHE A 432 16.66 -6.14 -16.00
C PHE A 432 15.81 -5.63 -17.18
N LEU A 433 14.58 -6.12 -17.29
CA LEU A 433 13.57 -5.66 -18.24
C LEU A 433 12.49 -4.84 -17.51
N GLU A 434 12.33 -3.59 -17.91
CA GLU A 434 11.38 -2.66 -17.29
C GLU A 434 10.45 -2.05 -18.34
N LYS A 435 9.16 -1.99 -17.99
CA LYS A 435 8.18 -1.23 -18.75
C LYS A 435 7.17 -0.61 -17.79
N THR A 436 7.24 0.70 -17.66
CA THR A 436 6.18 1.52 -17.05
C THR A 436 5.91 2.72 -17.96
N PRO A 437 4.65 3.02 -18.35
CA PRO A 437 4.36 4.07 -19.33
C PRO A 437 4.98 5.44 -19.00
N LYS A 438 5.03 5.83 -17.72
CA LYS A 438 5.63 7.09 -17.26
C LYS A 438 7.13 7.18 -17.57
N ASN A 439 7.83 6.06 -17.71
CA ASN A 439 9.27 6.04 -17.93
C ASN A 439 9.67 6.50 -19.34
N ALA A 440 8.72 6.57 -20.27
CA ALA A 440 8.92 7.25 -21.55
C ALA A 440 9.25 8.75 -21.38
N LEU A 441 8.86 9.35 -20.26
CA LEU A 441 9.19 10.73 -19.89
C LEU A 441 10.42 10.82 -18.98
N ARG A 442 11.21 9.75 -18.83
CA ARG A 442 12.26 9.65 -17.79
C ARG A 442 13.57 9.04 -18.31
N ILE A 443 13.81 9.07 -19.62
CA ILE A 443 14.99 8.43 -20.23
C ILE A 443 16.28 9.05 -19.67
N ALA A 444 16.39 10.39 -19.67
CA ALA A 444 17.55 11.06 -19.10
C ALA A 444 17.78 10.73 -17.60
N PHE A 445 16.70 10.60 -16.82
CA PHE A 445 16.74 10.22 -15.40
C PHE A 445 17.25 8.77 -15.23
N PHE A 446 16.70 7.80 -15.95
CA PHE A 446 17.15 6.41 -15.86
C PHE A 446 18.54 6.19 -16.48
N ASN A 447 18.93 6.93 -17.51
CA ASN A 447 20.28 6.89 -18.06
C ASN A 447 21.34 7.38 -17.05
N ARG A 448 20.98 8.30 -16.14
CA ARG A 448 21.86 8.70 -15.04
C ARG A 448 22.01 7.59 -13.99
N ILE A 449 20.93 6.86 -13.70
CA ILE A 449 20.91 5.77 -12.70
C ILE A 449 21.62 4.51 -13.23
N PHE A 450 21.39 4.19 -14.51
CA PHE A 450 21.90 3.05 -15.25
C PHE A 450 22.66 3.52 -16.50
N PRO A 451 23.96 3.87 -16.38
CA PRO A 451 24.74 4.44 -17.49
C PRO A 451 24.87 3.53 -18.71
N ASP A 452 24.69 2.23 -18.53
CA ASP A 452 24.75 1.19 -19.57
C ASP A 452 23.35 0.73 -20.03
N ALA A 453 22.28 1.41 -19.60
CA ALA A 453 20.92 1.09 -20.02
C ALA A 453 20.73 1.19 -21.53
N ARG A 454 19.86 0.30 -22.03
CA ARG A 454 19.37 0.26 -23.40
C ARG A 454 17.90 0.62 -23.43
N PHE A 455 17.50 1.46 -24.37
CA PHE A 455 16.13 1.95 -24.50
C PHE A 455 15.51 1.47 -25.81
N LEU A 456 14.41 0.72 -25.70
CA LEU A 456 13.60 0.27 -26.81
C LEU A 456 12.35 1.15 -26.92
N PHE A 457 12.30 1.99 -27.94
CA PHE A 457 11.17 2.87 -28.20
C PHE A 457 10.15 2.18 -29.10
N LEU A 458 8.97 1.91 -28.55
CA LEU A 458 7.81 1.43 -29.28
C LEU A 458 6.85 2.58 -29.56
N TRP A 459 6.56 2.85 -30.83
CA TRP A 459 5.57 3.85 -31.23
C TRP A 459 4.41 3.23 -32.01
N ARG A 460 3.25 3.90 -32.00
CA ARG A 460 2.04 3.46 -32.70
C ARG A 460 1.42 4.63 -33.45
N ASP A 461 0.78 4.34 -34.58
CA ASP A 461 0.03 5.29 -35.39
C ASP A 461 -0.86 6.19 -34.50
N PRO A 462 -0.80 7.52 -34.67
CA PRO A 462 -1.52 8.45 -33.81
C PRO A 462 -3.02 8.18 -33.77
N ARG A 463 -3.64 7.80 -34.90
CA ARG A 463 -5.09 7.59 -34.98
C ARG A 463 -5.53 6.45 -34.06
N GLU A 464 -4.87 5.31 -34.21
CA GLU A 464 -5.15 4.12 -33.39
C GLU A 464 -4.80 4.36 -31.91
N ASN A 465 -3.64 4.97 -31.65
CA ASN A 465 -3.17 5.15 -30.29
C ASN A 465 -4.04 6.15 -29.53
N ILE A 466 -4.37 7.30 -30.13
CA ILE A 466 -5.20 8.34 -29.49
C ILE A 466 -6.60 7.81 -29.26
N SER A 467 -7.19 7.07 -30.20
CA SER A 467 -8.48 6.41 -29.95
C SER A 467 -8.42 5.48 -28.74
N SER A 468 -7.33 4.74 -28.54
CA SER A 468 -7.19 3.87 -27.35
C SER A 468 -6.98 4.66 -26.06
N ILE A 469 -6.34 5.83 -26.12
CA ILE A 469 -6.21 6.75 -24.98
C ILE A 469 -7.58 7.32 -24.62
N ILE A 470 -8.36 7.81 -25.59
CA ILE A 470 -9.73 8.31 -25.40
C ILE A 470 -10.60 7.25 -24.72
N GLU A 471 -10.57 6.01 -25.20
CA GLU A 471 -11.34 4.91 -24.59
C GLU A 471 -10.91 4.60 -23.16
N ALA A 472 -9.61 4.65 -22.86
CA ALA A 472 -9.11 4.48 -21.50
C ALA A 472 -9.60 5.57 -20.55
N TRP A 473 -9.70 6.82 -21.04
CA TRP A 473 -10.28 7.93 -20.29
C TRP A 473 -11.79 7.75 -20.09
N LYS A 474 -12.55 7.47 -21.15
CA LYS A 474 -14.00 7.24 -21.10
C LYS A 474 -14.39 6.08 -20.18
N SER A 475 -13.53 5.06 -20.05
CA SER A 475 -13.84 3.89 -19.22
C SER A 475 -13.75 4.14 -17.72
N GLY A 476 -13.08 5.20 -17.26
CA GLY A 476 -12.84 5.49 -15.85
C GLY A 476 -11.96 4.48 -15.09
N ARG A 477 -11.43 3.45 -15.77
CA ARG A 477 -10.61 2.37 -15.15
C ARG A 477 -9.13 2.70 -15.08
N TRP A 478 -8.70 3.77 -15.76
CA TRP A 478 -7.28 4.13 -15.94
C TRP A 478 -6.89 5.42 -15.21
N VAL A 479 -7.69 5.80 -14.20
CA VAL A 479 -7.43 6.99 -13.37
C VAL A 479 -6.11 6.81 -12.63
N THR A 480 -5.14 7.67 -12.94
CA THR A 480 -3.82 7.70 -12.30
C THR A 480 -3.78 8.75 -11.19
N TYR A 481 -4.47 9.88 -11.38
CA TYR A 481 -4.59 10.93 -10.36
C TYR A 481 -6.07 11.18 -10.09
N PRO A 482 -6.65 10.57 -9.03
CA PRO A 482 -8.04 10.81 -8.64
C PRO A 482 -8.30 12.27 -8.26
N ARG A 483 -7.26 12.94 -7.73
CA ARG A 483 -7.23 14.37 -7.45
C ARG A 483 -5.89 14.91 -7.92
N LEU A 484 -5.91 15.88 -8.83
CA LEU A 484 -4.73 16.57 -9.34
C LEU A 484 -4.93 18.07 -9.12
N GLN A 485 -4.00 18.70 -8.39
CA GLN A 485 -4.12 20.11 -8.01
C GLN A 485 -4.15 20.99 -9.26
N GLY A 486 -5.21 21.80 -9.43
CA GLY A 486 -5.38 22.66 -10.60
C GLY A 486 -6.05 21.98 -11.80
N TRP A 487 -6.56 20.76 -11.63
CA TRP A 487 -7.36 20.04 -12.62
C TRP A 487 -8.76 19.73 -12.09
N ASP A 488 -9.77 19.75 -12.96
CA ASP A 488 -11.14 19.41 -12.61
C ASP A 488 -11.41 17.93 -12.88
N GLY A 489 -11.68 17.16 -11.81
CA GLY A 489 -11.96 15.71 -11.90
C GLY A 489 -10.71 14.82 -11.92
N PRO A 490 -10.87 13.52 -12.25
CA PRO A 490 -9.77 12.58 -12.30
C PRO A 490 -8.94 12.70 -13.60
N TRP A 491 -7.62 12.53 -13.49
CA TRP A 491 -6.72 12.39 -14.64
C TRP A 491 -6.37 10.91 -14.88
N SER A 492 -6.45 10.46 -16.13
CA SER A 492 -6.10 9.08 -16.52
C SER A 492 -4.76 9.00 -17.25
N LEU A 493 -4.05 7.89 -17.04
CA LEU A 493 -2.74 7.58 -17.64
C LEU A 493 -1.62 8.55 -17.19
N LEU A 494 -0.53 8.63 -17.97
CA LEU A 494 0.62 9.47 -17.63
C LEU A 494 0.27 10.96 -17.71
N LEU A 495 1.01 11.77 -16.96
CA LEU A 495 0.86 13.22 -16.88
C LEU A 495 2.04 13.89 -17.61
N PRO A 496 1.87 14.36 -18.87
CA PRO A 496 2.95 14.96 -19.65
C PRO A 496 3.19 16.44 -19.24
N PRO A 497 4.37 17.02 -19.52
CA PRO A 497 4.56 18.47 -19.41
C PRO A 497 3.50 19.27 -20.18
N GLY A 498 3.10 20.41 -19.63
CA GLY A 498 2.07 21.28 -20.23
C GLY A 498 0.62 20.83 -20.03
N TRP A 499 0.38 19.77 -19.24
CA TRP A 499 -0.96 19.24 -18.96
C TRP A 499 -1.94 20.29 -18.41
N GLN A 500 -1.45 21.29 -17.66
CA GLN A 500 -2.27 22.34 -17.06
C GLN A 500 -3.01 23.17 -18.11
N GLN A 501 -2.43 23.32 -19.30
CA GLN A 501 -2.99 24.11 -20.40
C GLN A 501 -4.21 23.43 -21.04
N LEU A 502 -4.45 22.16 -20.72
CA LEU A 502 -5.57 21.38 -21.23
C LEU A 502 -6.85 21.55 -20.40
N ARG A 503 -6.82 22.36 -19.34
CA ARG A 503 -8.00 22.54 -18.48
C ARG A 503 -9.17 23.07 -19.31
N GLY A 504 -10.29 22.34 -19.27
CA GLY A 504 -11.49 22.66 -20.05
C GLY A 504 -11.40 22.34 -21.54
N ARG A 505 -10.29 21.74 -22.02
CA ARG A 505 -10.17 21.30 -23.41
C ARG A 505 -10.91 19.99 -23.67
N PRO A 506 -11.34 19.72 -24.91
CA PRO A 506 -11.93 18.44 -25.30
C PRO A 506 -11.00 17.25 -25.07
N LEU A 507 -11.57 16.06 -24.86
CA LEU A 507 -10.82 14.84 -24.60
C LEU A 507 -9.86 14.46 -25.75
N GLY A 508 -10.24 14.73 -27.00
CA GLY A 508 -9.37 14.56 -28.16
C GLY A 508 -8.05 15.36 -28.06
N GLU A 509 -8.10 16.61 -27.59
CA GLU A 509 -6.91 17.44 -27.36
C GLU A 509 -6.05 16.87 -26.22
N ILE A 510 -6.68 16.42 -25.12
CA ILE A 510 -6.00 15.82 -23.97
C ILE A 510 -5.26 14.53 -24.37
N ALA A 511 -5.92 13.67 -25.14
CA ALA A 511 -5.36 12.41 -25.62
C ALA A 511 -4.24 12.66 -26.64
N SER A 512 -4.42 13.64 -27.53
CA SER A 512 -3.43 14.04 -28.53
C SER A 512 -2.17 14.61 -27.89
N LEU A 513 -2.28 15.42 -26.82
CA LEU A 513 -1.10 15.90 -26.10
C LEU A 513 -0.34 14.75 -25.45
N GLN A 514 -1.02 13.79 -24.81
CA GLN A 514 -0.35 12.63 -24.22
C GLN A 514 0.41 11.82 -25.25
N TRP A 515 -0.15 11.63 -26.45
CA TRP A 515 0.57 10.97 -27.55
C TRP A 515 1.76 11.84 -28.03
N ARG A 516 1.51 13.10 -28.39
CA ARG A 516 2.53 13.97 -28.97
C ARG A 516 3.70 14.21 -28.02
N ALA A 517 3.41 14.69 -26.82
CA ALA A 517 4.42 15.06 -25.84
C ALA A 517 5.29 13.85 -25.45
N THR A 518 4.68 12.66 -25.30
CA THR A 518 5.47 11.46 -24.99
C THR A 518 6.42 11.10 -26.13
N ASN A 519 5.93 11.08 -27.37
CA ASN A 519 6.77 10.72 -28.51
C ASN A 519 7.87 11.76 -28.78
N GLU A 520 7.55 13.07 -28.71
CA GLU A 520 8.54 14.14 -28.89
C GLU A 520 9.63 14.09 -27.84
N ILE A 521 9.26 13.89 -26.57
CA ILE A 521 10.21 13.74 -25.47
C ILE A 521 11.13 12.53 -25.66
N VAL A 522 10.58 11.38 -26.08
CA VAL A 522 11.43 10.21 -26.35
C VAL A 522 12.39 10.49 -27.51
N LEU A 523 11.91 11.13 -28.58
CA LEU A 523 12.75 11.50 -29.73
C LEU A 523 13.87 12.48 -29.35
N GLU A 524 13.59 13.43 -28.46
CA GLU A 524 14.55 14.41 -27.95
C GLU A 524 15.58 13.74 -27.03
N ASP A 525 15.12 12.99 -26.02
CA ASP A 525 16.01 12.29 -25.09
C ASP A 525 16.91 11.28 -25.83
N PHE A 526 16.39 10.64 -26.88
CA PHE A 526 17.16 9.73 -27.70
C PHE A 526 18.36 10.41 -28.34
N GLN A 527 18.32 11.70 -28.68
CA GLN A 527 19.48 12.40 -29.27
C GLN A 527 20.72 12.36 -28.36
N ALA A 528 20.51 12.31 -27.04
CA ALA A 528 21.57 12.22 -26.04
C ALA A 528 21.96 10.77 -25.66
N ILE A 529 21.30 9.77 -26.26
CA ILE A 529 21.63 8.35 -26.06
C ILE A 529 22.41 7.84 -27.28
N GLU A 530 23.50 7.13 -27.01
CA GLU A 530 24.35 6.54 -28.05
C GLU A 530 23.55 5.59 -28.96
N PRO A 531 23.83 5.57 -30.29
CA PRO A 531 23.10 4.74 -31.25
C PRO A 531 22.98 3.26 -30.86
N GLU A 532 24.01 2.67 -30.25
CA GLU A 532 24.05 1.26 -29.85
C GLU A 532 23.20 0.96 -28.61
N ARG A 533 22.74 2.00 -27.90
CA ARG A 533 21.89 1.91 -26.69
C ARG A 533 20.45 2.33 -26.94
N ARG A 534 20.07 2.63 -28.18
CA ARG A 534 18.69 2.96 -28.56
C ARG A 534 18.23 2.13 -29.75
N MET A 535 16.99 1.63 -29.67
CA MET A 535 16.34 0.92 -30.77
C MET A 535 14.91 1.45 -30.91
N VAL A 536 14.44 1.54 -32.16
CA VAL A 536 13.07 1.95 -32.48
C VAL A 536 12.33 0.80 -33.14
N LEU A 537 11.06 0.63 -32.78
CA LEU A 537 10.15 -0.35 -33.35
C LEU A 537 8.76 0.29 -33.47
N SER A 538 8.08 0.10 -34.59
CA SER A 538 6.65 0.44 -34.68
C SER A 538 5.79 -0.73 -34.20
N TYR A 539 4.64 -0.43 -33.61
CA TYR A 539 3.64 -1.44 -33.24
C TYR A 539 3.18 -2.25 -34.46
N GLN A 540 3.12 -1.63 -35.64
CA GLN A 540 2.79 -2.32 -36.89
C GLN A 540 3.83 -3.40 -37.22
N GLN A 541 5.12 -3.08 -37.18
CA GLN A 541 6.19 -4.07 -37.39
C GLN A 541 6.12 -5.21 -36.37
N LEU A 542 5.83 -4.90 -35.10
CA LEU A 542 5.71 -5.92 -34.05
C LEU A 542 4.59 -6.92 -34.34
N ILE A 543 3.46 -6.48 -34.89
CA ILE A 543 2.30 -7.34 -35.16
C ILE A 543 2.43 -8.05 -36.52
N GLU A 544 2.92 -7.38 -37.55
CA GLU A 544 3.06 -7.96 -38.89
C GLU A 544 4.24 -8.95 -38.98
N GLN A 545 5.32 -8.69 -38.25
CA GLN A 545 6.55 -9.47 -38.29
C GLN A 545 7.09 -9.71 -36.86
N PRO A 546 6.33 -10.42 -36.00
CA PRO A 546 6.70 -10.61 -34.59
C PRO A 546 8.03 -11.35 -34.43
N GLY A 547 8.27 -12.40 -35.21
CA GLY A 547 9.52 -13.16 -35.16
C GLY A 547 10.76 -12.34 -35.50
N GLU A 548 10.72 -11.58 -36.60
CA GLU A 548 11.83 -10.70 -36.99
C GLU A 548 12.05 -9.58 -35.97
N SER A 549 10.96 -8.98 -35.50
CA SER A 549 10.99 -7.91 -34.50
C SER A 549 11.66 -8.38 -33.20
N ILE A 550 11.25 -9.54 -32.66
CA ILE A 550 11.83 -10.09 -31.43
C ILE A 550 13.29 -10.52 -31.65
N GLN A 551 13.65 -11.08 -32.80
CA GLN A 551 15.06 -11.39 -33.12
C GLN A 551 15.94 -10.13 -33.14
N ARG A 552 15.46 -9.03 -33.75
CA ARG A 552 16.16 -7.74 -33.75
C ARG A 552 16.33 -7.21 -32.32
N ILE A 553 15.30 -7.31 -31.48
CA ILE A 553 15.37 -6.91 -30.07
C ILE A 553 16.35 -7.79 -29.30
N CYS A 554 16.39 -9.10 -29.54
CA CYS A 554 17.35 -10.00 -28.88
C CYS A 554 18.80 -9.61 -29.20
N ARG A 555 19.11 -9.32 -30.48
CA ARG A 555 20.42 -8.81 -30.89
C ARG A 555 20.75 -7.48 -30.20
N PHE A 556 19.80 -6.55 -30.17
CA PHE A 556 19.97 -5.26 -29.50
C PHE A 556 20.19 -5.40 -27.98
N ALA A 557 19.43 -6.28 -27.32
CA ALA A 557 19.49 -6.52 -25.89
C ALA A 557 20.65 -7.45 -25.47
N ASP A 558 21.41 -7.99 -26.44
CA ASP A 558 22.49 -8.95 -26.22
C ASP A 558 22.01 -10.16 -25.41
N ILE A 559 20.94 -10.78 -25.91
CA ILE A 559 20.35 -12.03 -25.41
C ILE A 559 20.12 -13.00 -26.58
N VAL A 560 19.98 -14.27 -26.26
CA VAL A 560 19.71 -15.34 -27.22
C VAL A 560 18.23 -15.35 -27.61
N PHE A 561 17.94 -15.50 -28.91
CA PHE A 561 16.60 -15.83 -29.39
C PHE A 561 16.35 -17.33 -29.17
N ASP A 562 15.92 -17.66 -27.94
CA ASP A 562 15.73 -19.02 -27.44
C ASP A 562 14.42 -19.66 -27.91
N GLU A 563 14.19 -20.91 -27.49
CA GLU A 563 13.01 -21.67 -27.90
C GLU A 563 11.70 -21.08 -27.35
N ALA A 564 11.72 -20.54 -26.13
CA ALA A 564 10.54 -19.91 -25.52
C ALA A 564 10.09 -18.69 -26.33
N LEU A 565 11.03 -17.88 -26.81
CA LEU A 565 10.72 -16.74 -27.68
C LEU A 565 10.29 -17.17 -29.08
N ARG A 566 10.85 -18.26 -29.63
CA ARG A 566 10.42 -18.83 -30.93
C ARG A 566 8.99 -19.33 -30.88
N GLU A 567 8.65 -20.12 -29.87
CA GLU A 567 7.29 -20.62 -29.65
C GLU A 567 6.32 -19.47 -29.41
N ARG A 568 6.74 -18.45 -28.66
CA ARG A 568 5.90 -17.28 -28.38
C ARG A 568 5.50 -16.50 -29.64
N VAL A 569 6.35 -16.47 -30.66
CA VAL A 569 6.13 -15.71 -31.92
C VAL A 569 5.77 -16.59 -33.12
N SER A 570 5.65 -17.92 -32.95
CA SER A 570 5.20 -18.83 -34.00
C SER A 570 3.68 -18.80 -34.22
N HIS A 571 2.95 -18.15 -33.31
CA HIS A 571 1.51 -17.92 -33.38
C HIS A 571 1.20 -16.43 -33.34
N GLU A 572 -0.05 -16.05 -33.64
CA GLU A 572 -0.50 -14.67 -33.41
C GLU A 572 -0.26 -14.28 -31.94
N LEU A 573 0.36 -13.12 -31.73
CA LEU A 573 0.63 -12.62 -30.39
C LEU A 573 -0.70 -12.43 -29.65
N PRO A 574 -0.89 -13.01 -28.45
CA PRO A 574 -2.16 -12.92 -27.75
C PRO A 574 -2.43 -11.49 -27.29
N LEU A 575 -3.70 -11.20 -27.02
CA LEU A 575 -4.08 -9.91 -26.44
C LEU A 575 -3.40 -9.72 -25.08
N SER A 576 -2.81 -8.54 -24.86
CA SER A 576 -2.22 -8.21 -23.56
C SER A 576 -3.27 -8.15 -22.46
N ARG A 577 -2.87 -8.37 -21.20
CA ARG A 577 -3.75 -8.32 -20.00
C ARG A 577 -4.55 -7.02 -19.82
N TYR A 578 -4.14 -5.96 -20.51
CA TYR A 578 -4.69 -4.60 -20.42
C TYR A 578 -5.46 -4.16 -21.67
N THR A 579 -5.74 -5.10 -22.58
CA THR A 579 -6.52 -4.85 -23.80
C THR A 579 -8.00 -4.63 -23.45
N LEU A 580 -8.55 -3.45 -23.77
CA LEU A 580 -9.96 -3.14 -23.50
C LEU A 580 -10.89 -3.78 -24.56
N THR A 581 -10.42 -3.84 -25.79
CA THR A 581 -11.12 -4.33 -26.98
C THR A 581 -10.07 -4.80 -27.98
N ALA A 582 -10.40 -5.78 -28.82
CA ALA A 582 -9.48 -6.27 -29.84
C ALA A 582 -8.93 -5.14 -30.74
N PRO A 583 -7.64 -5.19 -31.15
CA PRO A 583 -7.07 -4.24 -32.09
C PRO A 583 -7.76 -4.33 -33.46
N ASP A 584 -8.13 -3.18 -34.01
CA ASP A 584 -8.67 -3.05 -35.37
C ASP A 584 -8.25 -1.68 -35.91
N ARG A 585 -7.68 -1.66 -37.12
CA ARG A 585 -7.13 -0.46 -37.79
C ARG A 585 -8.18 0.60 -38.07
N GLU A 586 -9.44 0.22 -38.25
CA GLU A 586 -10.52 1.16 -38.54
C GLU A 586 -11.30 1.58 -37.28
N LYS A 587 -10.98 0.99 -36.13
CA LYS A 587 -11.68 1.25 -34.86
C LYS A 587 -11.60 2.70 -34.41
N TRP A 588 -10.53 3.41 -34.75
CA TRP A 588 -10.38 4.82 -34.42
C TRP A 588 -11.48 5.69 -35.03
N ARG A 589 -12.15 5.24 -36.11
CA ARG A 589 -13.28 5.96 -36.71
C ARG A 589 -14.44 6.19 -35.75
N ARG A 590 -14.57 5.37 -34.70
CA ARG A 590 -15.57 5.56 -33.63
C ARG A 590 -15.34 6.83 -32.81
N ASN A 591 -14.12 7.38 -32.83
CA ASN A 591 -13.76 8.64 -32.21
C ASN A 591 -13.20 9.64 -33.25
N ALA A 592 -13.58 9.50 -34.54
CA ALA A 592 -13.06 10.35 -35.62
C ALA A 592 -13.26 11.85 -35.34
N GLU A 593 -14.46 12.24 -34.88
CA GLU A 593 -14.79 13.62 -34.54
C GLU A 593 -13.87 14.24 -33.47
N GLU A 594 -13.33 13.42 -32.56
CA GLU A 594 -12.38 13.88 -31.53
C GLU A 594 -10.93 13.90 -32.04
N ILE A 595 -10.59 13.04 -33.01
CA ILE A 595 -9.21 12.80 -33.46
C ILE A 595 -8.85 13.65 -34.68
N GLU A 596 -9.73 13.72 -35.69
CA GLU A 596 -9.47 14.40 -36.95
C GLU A 596 -9.04 15.87 -36.79
N PRO A 597 -9.67 16.68 -35.92
CA PRO A 597 -9.25 18.07 -35.70
C PRO A 597 -7.83 18.20 -35.13
N CYS A 598 -7.31 17.15 -34.49
CA CYS A 598 -5.99 17.16 -33.87
C CYS A 598 -4.86 16.73 -34.82
N LEU A 599 -5.17 16.00 -35.91
CA LEU A 599 -4.17 15.31 -36.75
C LEU A 599 -3.13 16.26 -37.38
N GLU A 600 -3.54 17.44 -37.82
CA GLU A 600 -2.63 18.42 -38.42
C GLU A 600 -1.50 18.80 -37.45
N GLY A 601 -1.84 19.03 -36.17
CA GLY A 601 -0.89 19.36 -35.10
C GLY A 601 0.02 18.21 -34.67
N LEU A 602 -0.21 16.99 -35.17
CA LEU A 602 0.58 15.79 -34.91
C LEU A 602 1.53 15.44 -36.06
N GLN A 603 1.31 16.01 -37.25
CA GLN A 603 1.96 15.58 -38.50
C GLN A 603 3.48 15.69 -38.45
N ALA A 604 4.02 16.72 -37.79
CA ALA A 604 5.46 16.91 -37.65
C ALA A 604 6.12 15.79 -36.83
N CYS A 605 5.55 15.47 -35.66
CA CYS A 605 6.00 14.36 -34.83
C CYS A 605 5.81 13.01 -35.55
N TRP A 606 4.66 12.82 -36.21
CA TRP A 606 4.36 11.58 -36.91
C TRP A 606 5.33 11.30 -38.07
N ARG A 607 5.66 12.30 -38.91
CA ARG A 607 6.67 12.13 -39.98
C ARG A 607 8.04 11.75 -39.42
N ARG A 608 8.44 12.34 -38.27
CA ARG A 608 9.70 11.97 -37.60
C ARG A 608 9.69 10.51 -37.16
N LEU A 609 8.58 10.02 -36.61
CA LEU A 609 8.43 8.62 -36.21
C LEU A 609 8.47 7.67 -37.41
N GLN A 610 7.78 8.02 -38.50
CA GLN A 610 7.78 7.23 -39.74
C GLN A 610 9.18 7.12 -40.37
N ALA A 611 10.01 8.16 -40.23
CA ALA A 611 11.39 8.14 -40.74
C ALA A 611 12.35 7.25 -39.92
N LEU A 612 11.93 6.74 -38.75
CA LEU A 612 12.74 5.86 -37.88
C LEU A 612 12.46 4.37 -38.08
N SER A 613 11.40 4.02 -38.81
CA SER A 613 10.87 2.65 -38.91
C SER A 613 11.35 1.88 -40.12
#